data_AF-A0A661M0Y6-F1
#
_entry.id   AF-A0A661M0Y6-F1
#
_cell.length_a   1.000
_cell.length_b   1.000
_cell.length_c   1.000
_cell.angle_alpha   90.00
_cell.angle_beta   90.00
_cell.angle_gamma   90.00
#
_symmetry.space_group_name_H-M   'P 1'
#
loop_
_entity.id
_entity.type
_entity.pdbx_description
1 polymer ?
#
loop_
_entity_poly.entity_id
_entity_poly.type
_entity_poly.pdbx_seq_one_letter_code
_entity_poly.pdbx_strand_id
1 'polypeptide(L)'
;MAFAGVRPAVIGDLHGNNGLTLGDIEGISIEKNTVTVEPPLKVTIPENLSKTSYKYFTFLCEEGALHLRNYLEIRLKDGEKIMPSSPIVRSIHNKKKFVCTNAILRGIKISFKKAGINKRPYVLRRYFASKMLLGEYKGIMPHSFSQFMMGHKGEMMDQYTLHKGLLTVQIDNIKEAYRKCYKYIQTGTSLEELEETNARLEKVEAKNETLEEMLLEKLKKSSEREKQMQKQIDELKQELHDSKMVEMLLSNYTDGFDRLRSLLNNFNGNKDYSGKTPE
;
A
#
# COMPACT_ATOMS: atom_id res chain seq x y z
N MET A 1 0.91 -19.71 0.30
CA MET A 1 0.51 -20.61 1.42
C MET A 1 -0.67 -21.50 1.06
N ALA A 2 -1.82 -20.95 0.65
CA ALA A 2 -3.02 -21.73 0.35
C ALA A 2 -2.84 -22.70 -0.82
N PHE A 3 -2.18 -22.25 -1.89
CA PHE A 3 -2.04 -23.02 -3.12
C PHE A 3 -0.79 -23.89 -3.18
N ALA A 4 0.29 -23.50 -2.50
CA ALA A 4 1.58 -24.18 -2.54
C ALA A 4 1.93 -24.93 -1.25
N GLY A 5 1.10 -24.82 -0.21
CA GLY A 5 1.32 -25.52 1.06
C GLY A 5 2.52 -25.04 1.88
N VAL A 6 3.32 -24.06 1.43
CA VAL A 6 4.54 -23.58 2.13
C VAL A 6 4.27 -22.95 3.51
N ARG A 7 5.27 -22.99 4.39
CA ARG A 7 5.23 -22.30 5.69
C ARG A 7 5.45 -20.78 5.49
N PRO A 8 4.92 -19.92 6.37
CA PRO A 8 5.20 -18.48 6.32
C PRO A 8 6.70 -18.16 6.31
N ALA A 9 7.48 -18.88 7.12
CA ALA A 9 8.93 -18.69 7.25
C ALA A 9 9.72 -19.04 5.97
N VAL A 10 9.12 -19.77 5.03
CA VAL A 10 9.73 -20.03 3.71
C VAL A 10 9.63 -18.78 2.84
N ILE A 11 8.54 -18.02 2.94
CA ILE A 11 8.36 -16.78 2.17
C ILE A 11 9.32 -15.70 2.68
N GLY A 12 9.49 -15.61 4.00
CA GLY A 12 10.51 -14.78 4.63
C GLY A 12 10.66 -15.12 6.11
N ASP A 13 11.90 -15.21 6.57
CA ASP A 13 12.24 -15.67 7.92
C ASP A 13 11.81 -14.68 9.02
N LEU A 14 12.09 -15.01 10.28
CA LEU A 14 11.70 -14.16 11.41
C LEU A 14 12.42 -12.79 11.40
N HIS A 15 13.60 -12.71 10.78
CA HIS A 15 14.49 -11.55 10.86
C HIS A 15 14.51 -10.70 9.57
N GLY A 16 13.81 -11.13 8.52
CA GLY A 16 13.84 -10.54 7.18
C GLY A 16 15.18 -10.70 6.47
N ASN A 17 15.99 -11.68 6.86
CA ASN A 17 17.34 -11.89 6.32
C ASN A 17 17.32 -12.86 5.13
N ASN A 18 16.41 -13.82 5.13
CA ASN A 18 16.29 -14.84 4.09
C ASN A 18 14.81 -15.15 3.77
N GLY A 19 14.56 -15.73 2.60
CA GLY A 19 13.24 -16.10 2.12
C GLY A 19 13.28 -16.54 0.66
N LEU A 20 12.15 -16.98 0.12
CA LEU A 20 12.06 -17.36 -1.28
C LEU A 20 12.34 -16.17 -2.21
N THR A 21 13.06 -16.46 -3.29
CA THR A 21 13.42 -15.53 -4.35
C THR A 21 12.75 -15.90 -5.66
N LEU A 22 12.80 -15.00 -6.65
CA LEU A 22 12.25 -15.28 -7.96
C LEU A 22 12.97 -16.46 -8.66
N GLY A 23 14.27 -16.60 -8.45
CA GLY A 23 15.08 -17.69 -9.00
C GLY A 23 14.73 -19.07 -8.43
N ASP A 24 13.97 -19.13 -7.35
CA ASP A 24 13.44 -20.38 -6.79
C ASP A 24 12.17 -20.87 -7.53
N ILE A 25 11.63 -20.07 -8.45
CA ILE A 25 10.43 -20.40 -9.22
C ILE A 25 10.75 -20.62 -10.70
N GLU A 26 10.37 -21.78 -11.21
CA GLU A 26 10.41 -22.09 -12.64
C GLU A 26 9.05 -21.81 -13.29
N GLY A 27 9.07 -21.31 -14.53
CA GLY A 27 7.88 -20.96 -15.31
C GLY A 27 7.49 -19.48 -15.26
N ILE A 28 8.41 -18.59 -14.87
CA ILE A 28 8.23 -17.13 -14.92
C ILE A 28 9.28 -16.52 -15.84
N SER A 29 8.84 -15.68 -16.76
CA SER A 29 9.71 -14.89 -17.65
C SER A 29 9.35 -13.41 -17.52
N ILE A 30 10.36 -12.53 -17.44
CA ILE A 30 10.17 -11.08 -17.34
C ILE A 30 10.86 -10.42 -18.54
N GLU A 31 10.09 -9.77 -19.40
CA GLU A 31 10.59 -9.06 -20.58
C GLU A 31 10.01 -7.65 -20.65
N LYS A 32 10.86 -6.62 -20.70
CA LYS A 32 10.48 -5.21 -20.98
C LYS A 32 9.26 -4.69 -20.18
N ASN A 33 9.12 -5.11 -18.92
CA ASN A 33 8.01 -4.84 -17.97
C ASN A 33 6.76 -5.73 -18.04
N THR A 34 6.73 -6.75 -18.89
CA THR A 34 5.66 -7.76 -18.89
C THR A 34 6.13 -9.03 -18.20
N VAL A 35 5.26 -9.65 -17.40
CA VAL A 35 5.55 -10.90 -16.70
C VAL A 35 4.72 -12.02 -17.32
N THR A 36 5.38 -13.02 -17.91
CA THR A 36 4.73 -14.21 -18.46
C THR A 36 4.84 -15.36 -17.46
N VAL A 37 3.76 -16.11 -17.26
CA VAL A 37 3.70 -17.26 -16.34
C VAL A 37 3.14 -18.50 -17.02
N GLU A 38 3.75 -19.66 -16.77
CA GLU A 38 3.35 -20.96 -17.34
C GLU A 38 2.93 -21.97 -16.24
N PRO A 39 1.67 -21.94 -15.77
CA PRO A 39 1.24 -22.76 -14.65
C PRO A 39 1.15 -24.28 -14.96
N PRO A 40 1.34 -25.16 -13.95
CA PRO A 40 1.72 -24.84 -12.58
C PRO A 40 3.18 -24.41 -12.48
N LEU A 41 3.42 -23.33 -11.73
CA LEU A 41 4.78 -22.85 -11.46
C LEU A 41 5.43 -23.75 -10.42
N LYS A 42 6.62 -24.27 -10.72
CA LYS A 42 7.36 -25.10 -9.77
C LYS A 42 8.11 -24.19 -8.81
N VAL A 43 7.81 -24.31 -7.53
CA VAL A 43 8.45 -23.53 -6.46
C VAL A 43 9.40 -24.47 -5.72
N THR A 44 10.70 -24.22 -5.84
CA THR A 44 11.74 -24.98 -5.15
C THR A 44 12.02 -24.35 -3.80
N ILE A 45 11.98 -25.15 -2.72
CA ILE A 45 12.31 -24.70 -1.38
C ILE A 45 13.73 -25.21 -1.07
N PRO A 46 14.71 -24.30 -0.91
CA PRO A 46 16.07 -24.68 -0.54
C PRO A 46 16.15 -25.20 0.90
N GLU A 47 17.20 -25.97 1.19
CA GLU A 47 17.42 -26.63 2.48
C GLU A 47 17.43 -25.64 3.66
N ASN A 48 18.07 -24.48 3.48
CA ASN A 48 18.16 -23.42 4.49
C ASN A 48 16.81 -22.78 4.85
N LEU A 49 15.78 -22.90 4.00
CA LEU A 49 14.42 -22.43 4.28
C LEU A 49 13.50 -23.56 4.73
N SER A 50 13.95 -24.81 4.62
CA SER A 50 13.18 -25.99 4.99
C SER A 50 13.28 -26.26 6.49
N LYS A 51 12.14 -26.56 7.14
CA LYS A 51 12.13 -26.95 8.56
C LYS A 51 12.87 -28.27 8.79
N THR A 52 12.87 -29.16 7.80
CA THR A 52 13.51 -30.48 7.92
C THR A 52 14.98 -30.44 7.50
N SER A 53 15.46 -29.31 6.97
CA SER A 53 16.77 -29.15 6.32
C SER A 53 16.95 -29.96 5.03
N TYR A 54 15.86 -30.43 4.42
CA TYR A 54 15.88 -31.09 3.11
C TYR A 54 15.29 -30.16 2.05
N LYS A 55 15.88 -30.21 0.85
CA LYS A 55 15.34 -29.55 -0.33
C LYS A 55 14.04 -30.25 -0.72
N TYR A 56 13.04 -29.50 -1.18
CA TYR A 56 11.85 -30.05 -1.80
C TYR A 56 11.28 -29.04 -2.79
N PHE A 57 10.25 -29.42 -3.53
CA PHE A 57 9.49 -28.47 -4.32
C PHE A 57 8.00 -28.69 -4.13
N THR A 58 7.25 -27.67 -4.50
CA THR A 58 5.80 -27.66 -4.58
C THR A 58 5.40 -26.89 -5.83
N PHE A 59 4.11 -26.72 -6.04
CA PHE A 59 3.57 -26.04 -7.20
C PHE A 59 2.65 -24.90 -6.82
N LEU A 60 2.55 -23.92 -7.71
CA LEU A 60 1.56 -22.87 -7.67
C LEU A 60 0.58 -23.09 -8.81
N CYS A 61 -0.70 -23.22 -8.48
CA CYS A 61 -1.77 -23.34 -9.47
C CYS A 61 -1.92 -22.06 -10.31
N GLU A 62 -2.78 -22.12 -11.30
CA GLU A 62 -3.07 -21.03 -12.23
C GLU A 62 -3.43 -19.71 -11.53
N GLU A 63 -4.42 -19.75 -10.63
CA GLU A 63 -4.83 -18.59 -9.82
C GLU A 63 -3.68 -18.02 -9.00
N GLY A 64 -2.86 -18.88 -8.40
CA GLY A 64 -1.69 -18.44 -7.64
C GLY A 64 -0.61 -17.81 -8.52
N ALA A 65 -0.36 -18.38 -9.70
CA ALA A 65 0.59 -17.86 -10.69
C ALA A 65 0.18 -16.47 -11.15
N LEU A 66 -1.12 -16.26 -11.34
CA LEU A 66 -1.67 -14.98 -11.75
C LEU A 66 -1.55 -13.91 -10.65
N HIS A 67 -1.85 -14.25 -9.39
CA HIS A 67 -1.60 -13.32 -8.28
C HIS A 67 -0.14 -12.93 -8.17
N LEU A 68 0.78 -13.88 -8.43
CA LEU A 68 2.21 -13.59 -8.45
C LEU A 68 2.58 -12.68 -9.64
N ARG A 69 2.06 -12.94 -10.83
CA ARG A 69 2.24 -12.10 -12.02
C ARG A 69 1.84 -10.65 -11.73
N ASN A 70 0.60 -10.43 -11.31
CA ASN A 70 0.07 -9.10 -11.01
C ASN A 70 0.91 -8.37 -9.96
N TYR A 71 1.34 -9.09 -8.93
CA TYR A 71 2.19 -8.52 -7.89
C TYR A 71 3.57 -8.10 -8.42
N LEU A 72 4.18 -8.89 -9.31
CA LEU A 72 5.45 -8.55 -9.95
C LEU A 72 5.29 -7.39 -10.94
N GLU A 73 4.19 -7.32 -11.67
CA GLU A 73 3.88 -6.20 -12.58
C GLU A 73 3.71 -4.89 -11.83
N ILE A 74 2.99 -4.88 -10.70
CA ILE A 74 2.90 -3.69 -9.82
C ILE A 74 4.31 -3.23 -9.39
N ARG A 75 5.18 -4.17 -9.02
CA ARG A 75 6.57 -3.85 -8.64
C ARG A 75 7.38 -3.28 -9.80
N LEU A 76 7.19 -3.80 -11.02
CA LEU A 76 7.84 -3.26 -12.22
C LEU A 76 7.32 -1.86 -12.56
N LYS A 77 6.02 -1.62 -12.42
CA LYS A 77 5.39 -0.30 -12.58
C LYS A 77 5.92 0.71 -11.55
N ASP A 78 6.17 0.27 -10.31
CA ASP A 78 6.85 1.07 -9.27
C ASP A 78 8.34 1.38 -9.59
N GLY A 79 8.87 0.87 -10.71
CA GLY A 79 10.26 1.06 -11.13
C GLY A 79 11.26 0.11 -10.46
N GLU A 80 10.80 -0.93 -9.77
CA GLU A 80 11.68 -1.92 -9.14
C GLU A 80 12.38 -2.78 -10.21
N LYS A 81 13.71 -2.86 -10.15
CA LYS A 81 14.48 -3.81 -10.96
C LYS A 81 14.39 -5.21 -10.35
N ILE A 82 13.56 -6.06 -10.92
CA ILE A 82 13.38 -7.44 -10.47
C ILE A 82 14.47 -8.33 -11.06
N MET A 83 15.24 -8.97 -10.19
CA MET A 83 16.29 -9.94 -10.54
C MET A 83 15.94 -11.33 -10.01
N PRO A 84 16.60 -12.41 -10.46
CA PRO A 84 16.40 -13.74 -9.88
C PRO A 84 16.63 -13.78 -8.36
N SER A 85 17.54 -12.97 -7.83
CA SER A 85 17.80 -12.87 -6.39
C SER A 85 16.77 -12.01 -5.63
N SER A 86 15.83 -11.37 -6.32
CA SER A 86 14.81 -10.52 -5.69
C SER A 86 13.84 -11.38 -4.88
N PRO A 87 13.40 -10.89 -3.71
CA PRO A 87 12.44 -11.62 -2.87
C PRO A 87 11.11 -11.76 -3.62
N ILE A 88 10.43 -12.91 -3.46
CA ILE A 88 9.07 -13.07 -3.98
C ILE A 88 8.14 -12.06 -3.32
N VAL A 89 8.29 -11.83 -2.01
CA VAL A 89 7.54 -10.80 -1.28
C VAL A 89 8.53 -9.86 -0.61
N ARG A 90 8.59 -8.61 -1.09
CA ARG A 90 9.50 -7.61 -0.54
C ARG A 90 8.98 -7.01 0.75
N SER A 91 9.90 -6.56 1.60
CA SER A 91 9.55 -5.65 2.69
C SER A 91 9.21 -4.26 2.12
N ILE A 92 8.10 -3.68 2.58
CA ILE A 92 7.66 -2.32 2.17
C ILE A 92 8.22 -1.27 3.14
N HIS A 93 8.19 -1.54 4.45
CA HIS A 93 8.49 -0.54 5.48
C HIS A 93 9.90 -0.65 6.08
N ASN A 94 10.47 -1.86 6.11
CA ASN A 94 11.80 -2.06 6.67
C ASN A 94 12.86 -2.00 5.57
N LYS A 95 14.06 -1.51 5.91
CA LYS A 95 15.28 -1.59 5.07
C LYS A 95 15.74 -3.02 4.75
N LYS A 96 15.01 -4.03 5.22
CA LYS A 96 15.30 -5.45 5.00
C LYS A 96 14.86 -5.85 3.59
N LYS A 97 15.53 -6.84 3.01
CA LYS A 97 15.19 -7.36 1.68
C LYS A 97 13.89 -8.16 1.73
N PHE A 98 13.79 -9.10 2.66
CA PHE A 98 12.62 -9.98 2.80
C PHE A 98 11.63 -9.45 3.82
N VAL A 99 10.34 -9.71 3.59
CA VAL A 99 9.30 -9.48 4.60
C VAL A 99 9.46 -10.48 5.75
N CYS A 100 9.37 -10.02 6.99
CA CYS A 100 9.47 -10.93 8.14
C CYS A 100 8.22 -11.83 8.23
N THR A 101 8.39 -13.07 8.71
CA THR A 101 7.29 -14.00 8.99
C THR A 101 6.12 -13.34 9.75
N ASN A 102 6.43 -12.57 10.79
CA ASN A 102 5.40 -11.90 11.60
C ASN A 102 4.61 -10.86 10.82
N ALA A 103 5.25 -10.16 9.87
CA ALA A 103 4.59 -9.19 9.01
C ALA A 103 3.66 -9.89 8.00
N ILE A 104 4.08 -11.02 7.43
CA ILE A 104 3.21 -11.87 6.58
C ILE A 104 1.98 -12.32 7.37
N LEU A 105 2.18 -12.89 8.56
CA LEU A 105 1.09 -13.39 9.40
C LEU A 105 0.12 -12.26 9.80
N ARG A 106 0.65 -11.08 10.12
CA ARG A 106 -0.14 -9.88 10.43
C ARG A 106 -0.96 -9.43 9.21
N GLY A 107 -0.34 -9.33 8.03
CA GLY A 107 -1.01 -8.97 6.78
C GLY A 107 -2.19 -9.91 6.49
N ILE A 108 -1.97 -11.23 6.58
CA ILE A 108 -3.04 -12.22 6.41
C ILE A 108 -4.15 -12.02 7.44
N LYS A 109 -3.81 -11.77 8.72
CA LYS A 109 -4.81 -11.57 9.77
C LYS A 109 -5.66 -10.31 9.53
N ILE A 110 -5.05 -9.24 9.03
CA ILE A 110 -5.77 -8.01 8.64
C ILE A 110 -6.74 -8.31 7.49
N SER A 111 -6.27 -8.98 6.43
CA SER A 111 -7.12 -9.37 5.30
C SER A 111 -8.29 -10.26 5.74
N PHE A 112 -8.03 -11.23 6.62
CA PHE A 112 -9.06 -12.07 7.21
C PHE A 112 -10.10 -11.27 7.99
N LYS A 113 -9.66 -10.32 8.83
CA LYS A 113 -10.57 -9.47 9.60
C LYS A 113 -11.46 -8.64 8.67
N LYS A 114 -10.88 -8.05 7.61
CA LYS A 114 -11.63 -7.29 6.59
C LYS A 114 -12.68 -8.16 5.87
N ALA A 115 -12.37 -9.43 5.64
CA ALA A 115 -13.28 -10.40 5.04
C ALA A 115 -14.26 -11.06 6.03
N GLY A 116 -14.30 -10.65 7.31
CA GLY A 116 -15.15 -11.28 8.33
C GLY A 116 -14.69 -12.68 8.77
N ILE A 117 -13.49 -13.10 8.41
CA ILE A 117 -12.96 -14.45 8.68
C ILE A 117 -12.25 -14.47 10.04
N ASN A 118 -12.86 -15.12 11.03
CA ASN A 118 -12.22 -15.31 12.34
C ASN A 118 -11.38 -16.59 12.41
N LYS A 119 -10.26 -16.63 11.67
CA LYS A 119 -9.29 -17.75 11.71
C LYS A 119 -7.85 -17.27 11.90
N ARG A 120 -6.95 -18.21 12.22
CA ARG A 120 -5.49 -17.97 12.26
C ARG A 120 -4.89 -18.16 10.86
N PRO A 121 -3.84 -17.41 10.46
CA PRO A 121 -3.24 -17.51 9.12
C PRO A 121 -2.82 -18.94 8.69
N TYR A 122 -2.39 -19.78 9.63
CA TYR A 122 -2.02 -21.18 9.36
C TYR A 122 -3.17 -22.04 8.79
N VAL A 123 -4.41 -21.57 8.87
CA VAL A 123 -5.54 -22.21 8.18
C VAL A 123 -5.31 -22.31 6.67
N LEU A 124 -4.57 -21.40 6.05
CA LEU A 124 -4.24 -21.46 4.61
C LEU A 124 -3.35 -22.66 4.29
N ARG A 125 -2.36 -22.98 5.13
CA ARG A 125 -1.56 -24.20 4.94
C ARG A 125 -2.38 -25.46 5.20
N ARG A 126 -3.31 -25.42 6.16
CA ARG A 126 -4.27 -26.53 6.40
C ARG A 126 -5.24 -26.71 5.24
N TYR A 127 -5.65 -25.64 4.59
CA TYR A 127 -6.47 -25.67 3.39
C TYR A 127 -5.77 -26.49 2.30
N PHE A 128 -4.52 -26.15 1.96
CA PHE A 128 -3.71 -26.94 1.03
C PHE A 128 -3.71 -28.43 1.37
N ALA A 129 -3.35 -28.77 2.61
CA ALA A 129 -3.28 -30.15 3.08
C ALA A 129 -4.62 -30.89 2.92
N SER A 130 -5.72 -30.22 3.25
CA SER A 130 -7.07 -30.77 3.13
C SER A 130 -7.46 -31.01 1.67
N LYS A 131 -7.04 -30.14 0.75
CA LYS A 131 -7.29 -30.30 -0.69
C LYS A 131 -6.45 -31.42 -1.30
N MET A 132 -5.20 -31.57 -0.88
CA MET A 132 -4.36 -32.71 -1.29
C MET A 132 -4.93 -34.03 -0.75
N LEU A 133 -5.40 -34.06 0.50
CA LEU A 133 -6.07 -35.22 1.09
C LEU A 133 -7.35 -35.59 0.32
N LEU A 134 -8.12 -34.62 -0.15
CA LEU A 134 -9.26 -34.88 -1.03
C LEU A 134 -8.81 -35.51 -2.35
N GLY A 135 -7.69 -35.04 -2.91
CA GLY A 135 -7.05 -35.65 -4.07
C GLY A 135 -6.61 -37.09 -3.80
N GLU A 136 -6.07 -37.38 -2.62
CA GLU A 136 -5.70 -38.73 -2.17
C GLU A 136 -6.91 -39.65 -2.12
N TYR A 137 -7.98 -39.22 -1.44
CA TYR A 137 -9.23 -39.98 -1.36
C TYR A 137 -9.84 -40.29 -2.74
N LYS A 138 -9.63 -39.41 -3.72
CA LYS A 138 -10.10 -39.58 -5.11
C LYS A 138 -9.12 -40.35 -6.00
N GLY A 139 -7.99 -40.85 -5.45
CA GLY A 139 -6.97 -41.59 -6.21
C GLY A 139 -6.17 -40.74 -7.19
N ILE A 140 -6.21 -39.41 -7.07
CA ILE A 140 -5.53 -38.47 -7.96
C ILE A 140 -4.14 -38.11 -7.44
N MET A 141 -4.03 -37.89 -6.13
CA MET A 141 -2.81 -37.46 -5.46
C MET A 141 -2.28 -38.59 -4.59
N PRO A 142 -1.14 -39.21 -4.90
CA PRO A 142 -0.49 -40.13 -3.97
C PRO A 142 -0.10 -39.45 -2.65
N HIS A 143 -0.21 -40.18 -1.53
CA HIS A 143 0.15 -39.64 -0.20
C HIS A 143 1.62 -39.20 -0.13
N SER A 144 2.53 -39.95 -0.78
CA SER A 144 3.94 -39.58 -0.85
C SER A 144 4.17 -38.23 -1.54
N PHE A 145 3.36 -37.90 -2.55
CA PHE A 145 3.48 -36.64 -3.30
C PHE A 145 3.01 -35.47 -2.44
N SER A 146 1.89 -35.62 -1.72
CA SER A 146 1.37 -34.57 -0.84
C SER A 146 2.31 -34.27 0.33
N GLN A 147 2.86 -35.32 0.96
CA GLN A 147 3.86 -35.19 2.04
C GLN A 147 5.12 -34.48 1.53
N PHE A 148 5.61 -34.87 0.35
CA PHE A 148 6.76 -34.26 -0.30
C PHE A 148 6.54 -32.76 -0.56
N MET A 149 5.42 -32.38 -1.19
CA MET A 149 5.09 -30.97 -1.48
C MET A 149 4.91 -30.13 -0.20
N MET A 150 4.55 -30.75 0.92
CA MET A 150 4.48 -30.07 2.21
C MET A 150 5.83 -30.00 2.94
N GLY A 151 6.88 -30.59 2.39
CA GLY A 151 8.20 -30.65 2.99
C GLY A 151 8.22 -31.51 4.24
N HIS A 152 7.53 -32.65 4.22
CA HIS A 152 7.57 -33.67 5.28
C HIS A 152 8.61 -34.73 4.92
N LYS A 153 9.31 -35.26 5.94
CA LYS A 153 10.27 -36.36 5.74
C LYS A 153 9.56 -37.62 5.29
N GLY A 154 10.23 -38.40 4.44
CA GLY A 154 9.75 -39.66 3.90
C GLY A 154 10.59 -40.06 2.69
N GLU A 155 10.31 -41.24 2.15
CA GLU A 155 11.13 -41.86 1.10
C GLU A 155 11.37 -40.96 -0.11
N MET A 156 10.34 -40.22 -0.57
CA MET A 156 10.52 -39.29 -1.69
C MET A 156 11.41 -38.10 -1.38
N MET A 157 11.35 -37.58 -0.15
CA MET A 157 12.21 -36.48 0.29
C MET A 157 13.66 -36.95 0.39
N ASP A 158 13.87 -38.16 0.91
CA ASP A 158 15.19 -38.78 0.99
C ASP A 158 15.76 -39.05 -0.41
N GLN A 159 14.96 -39.59 -1.34
CA GLN A 159 15.37 -39.78 -2.73
C GLN A 159 15.75 -38.47 -3.41
N TYR A 160 14.90 -37.44 -3.29
CA TYR A 160 15.16 -36.13 -3.92
C TYR A 160 16.44 -35.47 -3.41
N THR A 161 16.77 -35.67 -2.13
CA THR A 161 17.91 -35.02 -1.49
C THR A 161 19.19 -35.84 -1.66
N LEU A 162 19.14 -37.16 -1.46
CA LEU A 162 20.31 -38.05 -1.47
C LEU A 162 20.75 -38.43 -2.89
N HIS A 163 19.83 -38.53 -3.86
CA HIS A 163 20.17 -38.91 -5.24
C HIS A 163 20.32 -37.72 -6.20
N LYS A 164 20.61 -36.52 -5.67
CA LYS A 164 20.75 -35.25 -6.44
C LYS A 164 19.51 -34.86 -7.25
N GLY A 165 18.33 -35.37 -6.90
CA GLY A 165 17.06 -35.03 -7.54
C GLY A 165 16.10 -36.21 -7.66
N LEU A 166 14.91 -35.92 -8.19
CA LEU A 166 13.95 -36.92 -8.64
C LEU A 166 14.12 -37.05 -10.15
N LEU A 167 13.78 -38.21 -10.71
CA LEU A 167 13.71 -38.39 -12.15
C LEU A 167 12.70 -37.38 -12.74
N THR A 168 12.98 -36.84 -13.92
CA THR A 168 12.08 -35.88 -14.59
C THR A 168 10.64 -36.41 -14.68
N VAL A 169 10.49 -37.70 -15.00
CA VAL A 169 9.20 -38.41 -15.04
C VAL A 169 8.46 -38.34 -13.70
N GLN A 170 9.17 -38.46 -12.57
CA GLN A 170 8.54 -38.34 -11.25
C GLN A 170 8.08 -36.91 -10.97
N ILE A 171 8.86 -35.90 -11.38
CA ILE A 171 8.48 -34.49 -11.26
C ILE A 171 7.23 -34.21 -12.10
N ASP A 172 7.18 -34.72 -13.32
CA ASP A 172 6.02 -34.58 -14.21
C ASP A 172 4.77 -35.28 -13.66
N ASN A 173 4.92 -36.47 -13.07
CA ASN A 173 3.82 -37.17 -12.40
C ASN A 173 3.25 -36.36 -11.22
N ILE A 174 4.12 -35.75 -10.40
CA ILE A 174 3.67 -34.88 -9.29
C ILE A 174 2.98 -33.64 -9.86
N LYS A 175 3.56 -33.03 -10.91
CA LYS A 175 3.01 -31.86 -11.59
C LYS A 175 1.62 -32.15 -12.15
N GLU A 176 1.42 -33.30 -12.79
CA GLU A 176 0.15 -33.72 -13.36
C GLU A 176 -0.89 -34.03 -12.26
N ALA A 177 -0.51 -34.75 -11.21
CA ALA A 177 -1.36 -35.00 -10.06
C ALA A 177 -1.82 -33.69 -9.39
N TYR A 178 -0.91 -32.73 -9.23
CA TYR A 178 -1.23 -31.40 -8.72
C TYR A 178 -2.18 -30.64 -9.66
N ARG A 179 -1.92 -30.67 -10.97
CA ARG A 179 -2.79 -30.05 -11.99
C ARG A 179 -4.21 -30.62 -11.96
N LYS A 180 -4.38 -31.93 -11.82
CA LYS A 180 -5.70 -32.58 -11.66
C LYS A 180 -6.43 -32.14 -10.37
N CYS A 181 -5.70 -31.65 -9.37
CA CYS A 181 -6.27 -31.11 -8.13
C CYS A 181 -6.67 -29.63 -8.22
N TYR A 182 -6.46 -28.95 -9.35
CA TYR A 182 -6.84 -27.54 -9.55
C TYR A 182 -8.30 -27.26 -9.15
N LYS A 183 -9.22 -28.12 -9.61
CA LYS A 183 -10.65 -28.06 -9.29
C LYS A 183 -10.99 -28.06 -7.79
N TYR A 184 -10.08 -28.51 -6.94
CA TYR A 184 -10.29 -28.54 -5.48
C TYR A 184 -9.61 -27.39 -4.76
N ILE A 185 -8.51 -26.87 -5.32
CA ILE A 185 -7.62 -25.92 -4.65
C ILE A 185 -7.89 -24.47 -5.06
N GLN A 186 -8.25 -24.24 -6.32
CA GLN A 186 -8.63 -22.93 -6.84
C GLN A 186 -10.01 -22.52 -6.33
N THR A 187 -10.25 -21.21 -6.28
CA THR A 187 -11.51 -20.62 -5.82
C THR A 187 -12.56 -20.50 -6.91
N GLY A 188 -12.23 -20.89 -8.14
CA GLY A 188 -13.15 -20.90 -9.29
C GLY A 188 -12.84 -19.82 -10.32
N THR A 189 -11.98 -18.84 -10.00
CA THR A 189 -11.58 -17.81 -10.95
C THR A 189 -10.62 -18.39 -11.98
N SER A 190 -11.01 -18.37 -13.26
CA SER A 190 -10.10 -18.69 -14.37
C SER A 190 -9.07 -17.57 -14.58
N LEU A 191 -7.96 -17.86 -15.28
CA LEU A 191 -7.03 -16.82 -15.74
C LEU A 191 -7.78 -15.67 -16.43
N GLU A 192 -8.69 -15.99 -17.34
CA GLU A 192 -9.46 -15.03 -18.13
C GLU A 192 -10.36 -14.14 -17.27
N GLU A 193 -11.11 -14.72 -16.33
CA GLU A 193 -11.99 -13.95 -15.44
C GLU A 193 -11.20 -12.99 -14.56
N LEU A 194 -10.08 -13.46 -14.00
CA LEU A 194 -9.27 -12.60 -13.15
C LEU A 194 -8.53 -11.54 -13.99
N GLU A 195 -8.06 -11.86 -15.20
CA GLU A 195 -7.55 -10.88 -16.17
C GLU A 195 -8.57 -9.79 -16.49
N GLU A 196 -9.83 -10.16 -16.73
CA GLU A 196 -10.90 -9.19 -16.96
C GLU A 196 -11.13 -8.31 -15.73
N THR A 197 -11.12 -8.89 -14.52
CA THR A 197 -11.24 -8.09 -13.28
C THR A 197 -10.06 -7.14 -13.08
N ASN A 198 -8.83 -7.56 -13.41
CA ASN A 198 -7.66 -6.68 -13.32
C ASN A 198 -7.77 -5.54 -14.34
N ALA A 199 -8.17 -5.82 -15.58
CA ALA A 199 -8.40 -4.78 -16.58
C ALA A 199 -9.49 -3.78 -16.15
N ARG A 200 -10.52 -4.25 -15.44
CA ARG A 200 -11.55 -3.38 -14.83
C ARG A 200 -10.95 -2.54 -13.69
N LEU A 201 -10.11 -3.12 -12.83
CA LEU A 201 -9.44 -2.39 -11.75
C LEU A 201 -8.48 -1.32 -12.28
N GLU A 202 -7.67 -1.62 -13.29
CA GLU A 202 -6.78 -0.63 -13.91
C GLU A 202 -7.56 0.57 -14.47
N LYS A 203 -8.74 0.32 -15.07
CA LYS A 203 -9.63 1.41 -15.52
C LYS A 203 -10.18 2.25 -14.36
N VAL A 204 -10.43 1.64 -13.20
CA VAL A 204 -10.88 2.36 -11.99
C VAL A 204 -9.73 3.16 -11.40
N GLU A 205 -8.52 2.61 -11.36
CA GLU A 205 -7.32 3.30 -10.87
C GLU A 205 -7.01 4.53 -11.71
N ALA A 206 -7.02 4.43 -13.04
CA ALA A 206 -6.85 5.58 -13.93
C ALA A 206 -7.92 6.68 -13.73
N LYS A 207 -9.16 6.28 -13.45
CA LYS A 207 -10.23 7.23 -13.10
C LYS A 207 -10.02 7.89 -11.74
N ASN A 208 -9.43 7.19 -10.79
CA ASN A 208 -9.13 7.77 -9.47
C ASN A 208 -7.96 8.75 -9.56
N GLU A 209 -6.90 8.44 -10.30
CA GLU A 209 -5.76 9.36 -10.52
C GLU A 209 -6.23 10.68 -11.15
N THR A 210 -7.05 10.60 -12.21
CA THR A 210 -7.65 11.79 -12.83
C THR A 210 -8.54 12.59 -11.86
N LEU A 211 -9.29 11.91 -11.00
CA LEU A 211 -10.10 12.57 -9.98
C LEU A 211 -9.23 13.26 -8.91
N GLU A 212 -8.12 12.65 -8.50
CA GLU A 212 -7.17 13.21 -7.55
C GLU A 212 -6.51 14.49 -8.11
N GLU A 213 -6.09 14.47 -9.38
CA GLU A 213 -5.55 15.66 -10.06
C GLU A 213 -6.57 16.80 -10.10
N MET A 214 -7.82 16.50 -10.48
CA MET A 214 -8.91 17.48 -10.49
C MET A 214 -9.19 18.05 -9.10
N LEU A 215 -9.14 17.22 -8.05
CA LEU A 215 -9.31 17.67 -6.68
C LEU A 215 -8.16 18.57 -6.23
N LEU A 216 -6.91 18.22 -6.57
CA LEU A 216 -5.73 19.01 -6.27
C LEU A 216 -5.81 20.40 -6.92
N GLU A 217 -6.25 20.46 -8.18
CA GLU A 217 -6.41 21.72 -8.91
C GLU A 217 -7.49 22.61 -8.27
N LYS A 218 -8.63 22.03 -7.87
CA LYS A 218 -9.68 22.75 -7.14
C LYS A 218 -9.18 23.32 -5.81
N LEU A 219 -8.39 22.54 -5.06
CA LEU A 219 -7.80 22.96 -3.79
C LEU A 219 -6.83 24.13 -3.97
N LYS A 220 -5.95 24.07 -4.99
CA LYS A 220 -5.05 25.18 -5.33
C LYS A 220 -5.82 26.47 -5.63
N LYS A 221 -6.85 26.39 -6.50
CA LYS A 221 -7.72 27.53 -6.83
C LYS A 221 -8.43 28.10 -5.60
N SER A 222 -8.89 27.24 -4.68
CA SER A 222 -9.49 27.70 -3.42
C SER A 222 -8.49 28.45 -2.55
N SER A 223 -7.27 27.92 -2.41
CA SER A 223 -6.21 28.54 -1.59
C SER A 223 -5.76 29.90 -2.16
N GLU A 224 -5.73 30.05 -3.48
CA GLU A 224 -5.41 31.32 -4.15
C GLU A 224 -6.50 32.36 -3.90
N ARG A 225 -7.77 31.97 -3.99
CA ARG A 225 -8.91 32.83 -3.65
C ARG A 225 -8.88 33.30 -2.20
N GLU A 226 -8.56 32.40 -1.26
CA GLU A 226 -8.43 32.75 0.16
C GLU A 226 -7.33 33.78 0.39
N LYS A 227 -6.15 33.61 -0.23
CA LYS A 227 -5.07 34.61 -0.15
C LYS A 227 -5.48 35.96 -0.73
N GLN A 228 -6.23 35.95 -1.84
CA GLN A 228 -6.68 37.17 -2.49
C GLN A 228 -7.72 37.91 -1.64
N MET A 229 -8.67 37.19 -1.03
CA MET A 229 -9.61 37.78 -0.07
C MET A 229 -8.90 38.32 1.16
N GLN A 230 -7.89 37.60 1.69
CA GLN A 230 -7.13 38.08 2.84
C GLN A 230 -6.42 39.41 2.55
N LYS A 231 -5.82 39.54 1.35
CA LYS A 231 -5.22 40.79 0.91
C LYS A 231 -6.24 41.93 0.82
N GLN A 232 -7.43 41.68 0.27
CA GLN A 232 -8.51 42.68 0.23
C GLN A 232 -8.98 43.08 1.64
N ILE A 233 -9.08 42.12 2.57
CA ILE A 233 -9.40 42.41 3.97
C ILE A 233 -8.34 43.31 4.62
N ASP A 234 -7.07 43.06 4.35
CA ASP A 234 -5.98 43.85 4.92
C ASP A 234 -5.93 45.27 4.34
N GLU A 235 -6.21 45.43 3.03
CA GLU A 235 -6.39 46.73 2.37
C GLU A 235 -7.57 47.52 2.99
N LEU A 236 -8.74 46.89 3.15
CA LEU A 236 -9.91 47.52 3.79
C LEU A 236 -9.66 47.89 5.26
N LYS A 237 -8.90 47.08 6.00
CA LYS A 237 -8.50 47.43 7.38
C LYS A 237 -7.61 48.66 7.43
N GLN A 238 -6.71 48.82 6.46
CA GLN A 238 -5.84 49.99 6.34
C GLN A 238 -6.67 51.24 6.04
N GLU A 239 -7.59 51.19 5.08
CA GLU A 239 -8.49 52.29 4.75
C GLU A 239 -9.37 52.70 5.95
N LEU A 240 -9.90 51.72 6.68
CA LEU A 240 -10.68 51.96 7.89
C LEU A 240 -9.85 52.63 8.99
N HIS A 241 -8.59 52.22 9.16
CA HIS A 241 -7.67 52.84 10.11
C HIS A 241 -7.39 54.30 9.73
N ASP A 242 -7.12 54.57 8.46
CA ASP A 242 -6.81 55.91 7.97
C ASP A 242 -8.04 56.83 8.08
N SER A 243 -9.24 56.33 7.79
CA SER A 243 -10.49 57.06 7.98
C SER A 243 -10.73 57.44 9.45
N LYS A 244 -10.50 56.52 10.39
CA LYS A 244 -10.60 56.80 11.84
C LYS A 244 -9.58 57.84 12.31
N MET A 245 -8.37 57.84 11.74
CA MET A 245 -7.37 58.85 12.03
C MET A 245 -7.81 60.24 11.57
N VAL A 246 -8.42 60.34 10.38
CA VAL A 246 -9.00 61.61 9.89
C VAL A 246 -10.12 62.10 10.81
N GLU A 247 -11.01 61.20 11.24
CA GLU A 247 -12.11 61.53 12.16
C GLU A 247 -11.60 62.07 13.50
N MET A 248 -10.54 61.45 14.04
CA MET A 248 -9.85 61.89 15.27
C MET A 248 -9.13 63.23 15.11
N LEU A 249 -8.53 63.50 13.95
CA LEU A 249 -7.90 64.79 13.67
C LEU A 249 -8.95 65.90 13.56
N LEU A 250 -10.09 65.63 12.95
CA LEU A 250 -11.21 66.57 12.84
C LEU A 250 -11.85 66.87 14.20
N SER A 251 -11.99 65.87 15.09
CA SER A 251 -12.49 66.10 16.45
C SER A 251 -11.52 66.96 17.28
N ASN A 252 -10.22 66.73 17.19
CA ASN A 252 -9.22 67.55 17.88
C ASN A 252 -9.15 68.99 17.33
N TYR A 253 -9.38 69.18 16.02
CA TYR A 253 -9.38 70.49 15.39
C TYR A 253 -10.62 71.32 15.77
N THR A 254 -11.79 70.69 15.86
CA THR A 254 -13.03 71.33 16.33
C THR A 254 -12.93 71.75 17.80
N ASP A 255 -12.38 70.89 18.66
CA ASP A 255 -12.07 71.23 20.06
C ASP A 255 -11.10 72.42 20.19
N GLY A 256 -10.10 72.51 19.31
CA GLY A 256 -9.14 73.62 19.27
C GLY A 256 -9.80 74.95 18.88
N PHE A 257 -10.70 74.92 17.91
CA PHE A 257 -11.48 76.10 17.49
C PHE A 257 -12.46 76.56 18.57
N ASP A 258 -13.11 75.65 19.28
CA ASP A 258 -14.01 75.99 20.38
C ASP A 258 -13.26 76.63 21.56
N ARG A 259 -12.04 76.16 21.87
CA ARG A 259 -11.14 76.81 22.86
C ARG A 259 -10.70 78.20 22.43
N LEU A 260 -10.32 78.38 21.16
CA LEU A 260 -9.95 79.69 20.59
C LEU A 260 -11.13 80.67 20.60
N ARG A 261 -12.33 80.18 20.26
CA ARG A 261 -13.57 80.96 20.30
C ARG A 261 -13.92 81.39 21.73
N SER A 262 -13.76 80.49 22.70
CA SER A 262 -13.91 80.80 24.13
C SER A 262 -12.90 81.87 24.59
N LEU A 263 -11.63 81.77 24.20
CA LEU A 263 -10.59 82.76 24.53
C LEU A 263 -10.86 84.14 23.91
N LEU A 264 -11.28 84.18 22.64
CA LEU A 264 -11.61 85.43 21.95
C LEU A 264 -12.87 86.10 22.51
N ASN A 265 -13.87 85.31 22.92
CA ASN A 265 -15.05 85.85 23.61
C ASN A 265 -14.71 86.42 24.99
N ASN A 266 -13.75 85.83 25.71
CA ASN A 266 -13.25 86.37 26.97
C ASN A 266 -12.36 87.62 26.80
N PHE A 267 -11.71 87.79 25.64
CA PHE A 267 -10.90 88.98 25.33
C PHE A 267 -11.73 90.24 25.05
N ASN A 268 -12.97 90.10 24.56
CA ASN A 268 -13.88 91.23 24.31
C ASN A 268 -14.63 91.71 25.58
N GLY A 269 -14.34 91.15 26.75
CA GLY A 269 -14.96 91.51 28.03
C GLY A 269 -14.30 92.66 28.81
N ASN A 270 -13.26 93.31 28.27
CA ASN A 270 -12.56 94.41 28.97
C ASN A 270 -12.47 95.67 28.09
N LYS A 271 -13.60 96.35 27.93
CA LYS A 271 -13.65 97.78 27.56
C LYS A 271 -14.51 98.52 28.57
N ASP A 272 -13.97 98.74 29.76
CA ASP A 272 -14.42 99.83 30.63
C ASP A 272 -13.40 100.98 30.53
N TYR A 273 -13.69 101.89 29.59
CA TYR A 273 -13.26 103.27 29.69
C TYR A 273 -14.24 103.97 30.64
N SER A 274 -13.89 104.09 31.91
CA SER A 274 -14.53 105.07 32.79
C SER A 274 -13.46 105.81 33.58
N GLY A 275 -13.08 106.99 33.07
CA GLY A 275 -12.34 107.96 33.87
C GLY A 275 -13.22 108.50 34.99
N LYS A 276 -12.61 108.73 36.15
CA LYS A 276 -13.00 109.73 37.15
C LYS A 276 -11.87 109.90 38.18
N THR A 277 -11.27 111.08 38.18
CA THR A 277 -10.69 111.77 39.35
C THR A 277 -11.76 112.76 39.88
N PRO A 278 -11.59 113.46 41.01
CA PRO A 278 -10.89 113.19 42.29
C PRO A 278 -11.78 113.48 43.53
N GLU A 279 -11.29 113.17 44.74
CA GLU A 279 -11.16 114.06 45.93
C GLU A 279 -10.38 113.34 47.05
#